data_AF-A0A940S1H4-F1
#
_entry.id   AF-A0A940S1H4-F1
#
_cell.length_a   1.000
_cell.length_b   1.000
_cell.length_c   1.000
_cell.angle_alpha   90.00
_cell.angle_beta   90.00
_cell.angle_gamma   90.00
#
_symmetry.space_group_name_H-M   'P 1'
#
loop_
_entity.id
_entity.type
_entity.pdbx_description
1 polymer ?
#
loop_
_entity_poly.entity_id
_entity_poly.type
_entity_poly.pdbx_seq_one_letter_code
_entity_poly.pdbx_strand_id
1 'polypeptide(L)'
;MKPVLAPLALILAATAAQAQTMTERLDPDQAVLAAADCLHDWTMKPFDQLASDCVDIAFSDNLYLRELFAWVVFARVTELIPDSDGPGMNDTGQAPLWMSWATDPETFDPAPQDGKNTLAAFNFDAREPRNQMRPSTEEKDFARMTLSEEEPTHISTEDPDGANEEVNRNQIAYDYLIANGLTTKAGVATFFETHDTVEMPVGSIELKASWLQVTDGSPAPEGALTFPFQGGTYWWRGLHIMMKMRPLDHSSPYDIFYSEDPSWFWSTFEFNNNPGTQHVRDALITQRAPLDPALIERLLTDMKSEGFGFENLAPNGTQIRFTVDGRGEPVILGHTNMEDFAGKWNTAQPYNWVAFEASCHGCHATASYRPNPEFKRNPAIKNPCKDDWEKAPVFFPFSVPVGKLHPGYNMQDACSEVAYLGQGFMPLDFMWPIAFQTK
;
A
#
# COMPACT_ATOMS: atom_id res chain seq x y z
N MET A 1 -62.57 53.33 -17.45
CA MET A 1 -63.04 51.97 -17.85
C MET A 1 -62.17 50.94 -17.13
N LYS A 2 -62.80 50.05 -16.34
CA LYS A 2 -62.21 48.79 -15.80
C LYS A 2 -62.23 47.72 -16.92
N PRO A 3 -61.31 46.73 -16.94
CA PRO A 3 -61.34 45.55 -16.04
C PRO A 3 -59.97 45.30 -15.35
N VAL A 4 -59.85 44.93 -14.08
CA VAL A 4 -60.07 43.62 -13.41
C VAL A 4 -59.39 42.45 -14.13
N LEU A 5 -58.29 41.95 -13.53
CA LEU A 5 -58.02 40.53 -13.30
C LEU A 5 -56.93 40.36 -12.21
N ALA A 6 -57.12 39.33 -11.40
CA ALA A 6 -56.41 38.99 -10.16
C ALA A 6 -55.20 38.05 -10.45
N PRO A 7 -54.44 37.59 -9.42
CA PRO A 7 -53.04 37.18 -9.52
C PRO A 7 -52.87 35.68 -9.83
N LEU A 8 -51.73 35.32 -10.46
CA LEU A 8 -51.25 33.93 -10.51
C LEU A 8 -49.89 33.85 -9.80
N ALA A 9 -49.84 33.01 -8.76
CA ALA A 9 -48.65 32.57 -8.08
C ALA A 9 -47.90 31.52 -8.91
N LEU A 10 -46.56 31.56 -8.88
CA LEU A 10 -45.65 30.42 -9.07
C LEU A 10 -44.27 30.92 -8.60
N ILE A 11 -43.86 30.73 -7.34
CA ILE A 11 -43.05 29.60 -6.88
C ILE A 11 -42.13 29.05 -7.98
N LEU A 12 -40.92 29.59 -8.09
CA LEU A 12 -39.75 28.79 -8.47
C LEU A 12 -38.91 28.63 -7.21
N ALA A 13 -39.26 27.55 -6.49
CA ALA A 13 -38.43 26.97 -5.46
C ALA A 13 -37.19 26.34 -6.10
N ALA A 14 -36.14 26.28 -5.29
CA ALA A 14 -34.90 25.59 -5.53
C ALA A 14 -35.05 24.25 -6.28
N THR A 15 -34.36 24.11 -7.40
CA THR A 15 -33.92 22.82 -7.92
C THR A 15 -32.39 22.83 -7.95
N ALA A 16 -31.82 22.86 -6.75
CA ALA A 16 -30.45 22.47 -6.46
C ALA A 16 -30.52 21.26 -5.54
N ALA A 17 -31.00 20.14 -6.06
CA ALA A 17 -30.92 18.82 -5.46
C ALA A 17 -31.26 17.80 -6.55
N GLN A 18 -30.54 16.68 -6.56
CA GLN A 18 -30.77 15.49 -7.39
C GLN A 18 -30.19 15.54 -8.81
N ALA A 19 -28.87 15.76 -8.90
CA ALA A 19 -28.05 14.87 -9.70
C ALA A 19 -27.67 13.66 -8.82
N GLN A 20 -28.66 12.82 -8.48
CA GLN A 20 -28.37 11.45 -8.10
C GLN A 20 -28.02 10.74 -9.40
N THR A 21 -26.74 10.64 -9.70
CA THR A 21 -26.22 9.65 -10.64
C THR A 21 -26.77 8.30 -10.21
N MET A 22 -27.65 7.75 -11.04
CA MET A 22 -28.00 6.34 -11.02
C MET A 22 -26.73 5.54 -11.33
N THR A 23 -25.92 5.26 -10.31
CA THR A 23 -25.29 3.95 -10.23
C THR A 23 -26.43 3.01 -9.89
N GLU A 24 -27.01 2.36 -10.90
CA GLU A 24 -27.67 1.08 -10.68
C GLU A 24 -26.64 0.24 -9.91
N ARG A 25 -26.83 0.10 -8.60
CA ARG A 25 -26.16 -0.93 -7.83
C ARG A 25 -26.55 -2.21 -8.56
N LEU A 26 -25.61 -2.79 -9.30
CA LEU A 26 -25.72 -4.19 -9.71
C LEU A 26 -26.17 -4.95 -8.47
N ASP A 27 -27.20 -5.76 -8.64
CA ASP A 27 -27.60 -6.74 -7.63
C ASP A 27 -26.31 -7.42 -7.14
N PRO A 28 -26.02 -7.46 -5.83
CA PRO A 28 -24.87 -8.18 -5.29
C PRO A 28 -24.72 -9.56 -5.93
N ASP A 29 -25.82 -10.22 -6.28
CA ASP A 29 -25.83 -11.51 -6.95
C ASP A 29 -25.27 -11.46 -8.40
N GLN A 30 -25.48 -10.38 -9.16
CA GLN A 30 -24.89 -10.20 -10.50
C GLN A 30 -23.40 -9.82 -10.45
N ALA A 31 -22.99 -9.03 -9.45
CA ALA A 31 -21.58 -8.74 -9.22
C ALA A 31 -20.81 -10.01 -8.83
N VAL A 32 -21.41 -10.86 -7.98
CA VAL A 32 -20.89 -12.18 -7.63
C VAL A 32 -20.82 -13.11 -8.84
N LEU A 33 -21.78 -13.04 -9.78
CA LEU A 33 -21.71 -13.81 -11.03
C LEU A 33 -20.57 -13.35 -11.96
N ALA A 34 -20.29 -12.05 -12.06
CA ALA A 34 -19.12 -11.55 -12.78
C ALA A 34 -17.80 -11.98 -12.10
N ALA A 35 -17.81 -12.15 -10.77
CA ALA A 35 -16.71 -12.72 -10.01
C ALA A 35 -16.57 -14.23 -10.12
N ALA A 36 -17.59 -14.93 -10.58
CA ALA A 36 -17.60 -16.40 -10.57
C ALA A 36 -16.51 -17.01 -11.46
N ASP A 37 -16.21 -16.40 -12.61
CA ASP A 37 -15.23 -16.95 -13.55
C ASP A 37 -13.79 -16.76 -13.04
N CYS A 38 -13.44 -15.56 -12.56
CA CYS A 38 -12.09 -15.31 -12.05
C CYS A 38 -11.84 -16.02 -10.72
N LEU A 39 -12.86 -16.13 -9.86
CA LEU A 39 -12.78 -16.79 -8.57
C LEU A 39 -13.01 -18.31 -8.66
N HIS A 40 -13.25 -18.86 -9.84
CA HIS A 40 -13.31 -20.31 -10.00
C HIS A 40 -11.97 -20.94 -9.60
N ASP A 41 -11.97 -21.88 -8.66
CA ASP A 41 -10.77 -22.54 -8.11
C ASP A 41 -9.70 -21.57 -7.58
N TRP A 42 -10.11 -20.37 -7.12
CA TRP A 42 -9.22 -19.31 -6.65
C TRP A 42 -8.28 -19.74 -5.54
N THR A 43 -8.61 -20.76 -4.74
CA THR A 43 -7.78 -21.27 -3.64
C THR A 43 -6.53 -22.00 -4.13
N MET A 44 -6.56 -22.53 -5.36
CA MET A 44 -5.48 -23.34 -5.93
C MET A 44 -4.67 -22.60 -7.00
N LYS A 45 -5.13 -21.44 -7.45
CA LYS A 45 -4.43 -20.66 -8.49
C LYS A 45 -3.04 -20.23 -8.02
N PRO A 46 -2.00 -20.36 -8.86
CA PRO A 46 -0.78 -19.58 -8.71
C PRO A 46 -1.08 -18.08 -8.63
N PHE A 47 -0.25 -17.30 -7.92
CA PHE A 47 -0.54 -15.87 -7.70
C PHE A 47 -0.56 -15.05 -9.00
N ASP A 48 0.31 -15.36 -9.97
CA ASP A 48 0.33 -14.75 -11.31
C ASP A 48 -0.96 -15.03 -12.09
N GLN A 49 -1.46 -16.27 -12.04
CA GLN A 49 -2.74 -16.63 -12.65
C GLN A 49 -3.93 -15.97 -11.95
N LEU A 50 -3.94 -15.97 -10.60
CA LEU A 50 -4.98 -15.30 -9.82
C LEU A 50 -5.03 -13.80 -10.15
N ALA A 51 -3.87 -13.14 -10.21
CA ALA A 51 -3.79 -11.74 -10.61
C ALA A 51 -4.34 -11.50 -12.02
N SER A 52 -3.85 -12.27 -13.00
CA SER A 52 -4.24 -12.11 -14.39
C SER A 52 -5.74 -12.35 -14.61
N ASP A 53 -6.30 -13.37 -13.99
CA ASP A 53 -7.72 -13.72 -14.12
C ASP A 53 -8.63 -12.71 -13.41
N CYS A 54 -8.19 -12.12 -12.31
CA CYS A 54 -9.01 -11.26 -11.45
C CYS A 54 -8.77 -9.76 -11.66
N VAL A 55 -7.97 -9.36 -12.67
CA VAL A 55 -7.60 -7.96 -12.91
C VAL A 55 -8.81 -7.04 -13.03
N ASP A 56 -9.86 -7.47 -13.73
CA ASP A 56 -11.07 -6.67 -13.95
C ASP A 56 -11.85 -6.41 -12.66
N ILE A 57 -11.74 -7.31 -11.69
CA ILE A 57 -12.42 -7.19 -10.39
C ILE A 57 -11.58 -6.35 -9.44
N ALA A 58 -10.27 -6.60 -9.42
CA ALA A 58 -9.33 -5.81 -8.63
C ALA A 58 -9.32 -4.34 -9.06
N PHE A 59 -9.47 -4.05 -10.37
CA PHE A 59 -9.48 -2.69 -10.92
C PHE A 59 -10.87 -2.18 -11.29
N SER A 60 -11.92 -2.85 -10.82
CA SER A 60 -13.29 -2.41 -11.01
C SER A 60 -13.54 -1.10 -10.25
N ASP A 61 -14.31 -0.18 -10.83
CA ASP A 61 -14.84 0.97 -10.08
C ASP A 61 -15.83 0.53 -8.98
N ASN A 62 -16.33 -0.72 -9.03
CA ASN A 62 -17.18 -1.28 -7.99
C ASN A 62 -16.38 -1.64 -6.72
N LEU A 63 -16.53 -0.82 -5.67
CA LEU A 63 -15.85 -1.03 -4.38
C LEU A 63 -16.15 -2.38 -3.72
N TYR A 64 -17.37 -2.92 -3.88
CA TYR A 64 -17.73 -4.21 -3.31
C TYR A 64 -16.92 -5.35 -3.95
N LEU A 65 -16.75 -5.30 -5.28
CA LEU A 65 -15.91 -6.26 -6.01
C LEU A 65 -14.44 -6.16 -5.63
N ARG A 66 -13.94 -4.94 -5.46
CA ARG A 66 -12.58 -4.71 -4.95
C ARG A 66 -12.38 -5.25 -3.55
N GLU A 67 -13.34 -5.04 -2.65
CA GLU A 67 -13.25 -5.55 -1.29
C GLU A 67 -13.39 -7.08 -1.22
N LEU A 68 -14.22 -7.68 -2.09
CA LEU A 68 -14.24 -9.13 -2.31
C LEU A 68 -12.85 -9.64 -2.71
N PHE A 69 -12.21 -9.00 -3.70
CA PHE A 69 -10.87 -9.38 -4.10
C PHE A 69 -9.83 -9.16 -2.99
N ALA A 70 -9.96 -8.09 -2.18
CA ALA A 70 -9.11 -7.86 -1.02
C ALA A 70 -9.15 -9.03 -0.03
N TRP A 71 -10.35 -9.55 0.26
CA TRP A 71 -10.54 -10.72 1.12
C TRP A 71 -10.01 -12.01 0.50
N VAL A 72 -10.15 -12.19 -0.81
CA VAL A 72 -9.55 -13.32 -1.55
C VAL A 72 -8.03 -13.31 -1.40
N VAL A 73 -7.37 -12.18 -1.66
CA VAL A 73 -5.92 -12.06 -1.51
C VAL A 73 -5.51 -12.25 -0.04
N PHE A 74 -6.21 -11.61 0.90
CA PHE A 74 -5.94 -11.78 2.33
C PHE A 74 -6.00 -13.26 2.73
N ALA A 75 -7.09 -13.96 2.40
CA ALA A 75 -7.24 -15.38 2.72
C ALA A 75 -6.16 -16.25 2.07
N ARG A 76 -5.70 -15.94 0.85
CA ARG A 76 -4.56 -16.63 0.21
C ARG A 76 -3.25 -16.42 0.94
N VAL A 77 -2.94 -15.18 1.33
CA VAL A 77 -1.65 -14.89 2.00
C VAL A 77 -1.65 -15.33 3.46
N THR A 78 -2.83 -15.51 4.06
CA THR A 78 -3.01 -16.04 5.41
C THR A 78 -3.44 -17.51 5.44
N GLU A 79 -3.20 -18.27 4.36
CA GLU A 79 -3.31 -19.73 4.38
C GLU A 79 -2.53 -20.28 5.59
N LEU A 80 -3.14 -21.16 6.37
CA LEU A 80 -2.50 -21.67 7.58
C LEU A 80 -1.47 -22.75 7.23
N ILE A 81 -0.22 -22.49 7.59
CA ILE A 81 0.89 -23.44 7.51
C ILE A 81 1.28 -23.94 8.91
N PRO A 82 1.82 -25.16 9.05
CA PRO A 82 2.32 -25.64 10.33
C PRO A 82 3.49 -24.78 10.84
N ASP A 83 3.51 -24.50 12.14
CA ASP A 83 4.70 -24.05 12.87
C ASP A 83 5.30 -25.26 13.59
N SER A 84 6.18 -26.02 12.91
CA SER A 84 6.71 -27.28 13.44
C SER A 84 7.68 -27.11 14.61
N ASP A 85 8.30 -25.93 14.73
CA ASP A 85 9.34 -25.63 15.71
C ASP A 85 8.85 -24.68 16.82
N GLY A 86 7.65 -24.15 16.69
CA GLY A 86 7.05 -23.20 17.62
C GLY A 86 5.62 -23.56 18.00
N PRO A 87 5.02 -22.80 18.94
CA PRO A 87 3.63 -22.99 19.32
C PRO A 87 2.65 -22.37 18.30
N GLY A 88 3.13 -21.70 17.25
CA GLY A 88 2.28 -21.00 16.29
C GLY A 88 1.57 -19.76 16.85
N MET A 89 0.67 -19.21 16.06
CA MET A 89 -0.16 -18.08 16.41
C MET A 89 -1.26 -18.53 17.38
N ASN A 90 -1.39 -17.84 18.51
CA ASN A 90 -2.31 -18.20 19.62
C ASN A 90 -2.18 -19.66 20.08
N ASP A 91 -0.95 -20.20 20.13
CA ASP A 91 -0.66 -21.57 20.57
C ASP A 91 -1.35 -22.68 19.73
N THR A 92 -1.74 -22.38 18.49
CA THR A 92 -2.45 -23.32 17.59
C THR A 92 -1.53 -24.32 16.88
N GLY A 93 -0.21 -24.11 16.91
CA GLY A 93 0.77 -24.81 16.10
C GLY A 93 0.71 -24.43 14.61
N GLN A 94 0.03 -23.34 14.26
CA GLN A 94 -0.12 -22.85 12.88
C GLN A 94 0.21 -21.36 12.78
N ALA A 95 0.63 -20.93 11.60
CA ALA A 95 0.90 -19.53 11.29
C ALA A 95 0.38 -19.17 9.89
N PRO A 96 0.13 -17.88 9.61
CA PRO A 96 -0.13 -17.40 8.24
C PRO A 96 1.04 -17.69 7.28
N LEU A 97 0.75 -18.11 6.05
CA LEU A 97 1.73 -18.42 4.99
C LEU A 97 2.73 -17.29 4.75
N TRP A 98 2.30 -16.03 4.79
CA TRP A 98 3.20 -14.90 4.59
C TRP A 98 4.35 -14.83 5.61
N MET A 99 4.22 -15.47 6.79
CA MET A 99 5.31 -15.55 7.77
C MET A 99 6.46 -16.48 7.34
N SER A 100 6.27 -17.27 6.28
CA SER A 100 7.33 -18.06 5.64
C SER A 100 7.91 -17.40 4.39
N TRP A 101 7.59 -16.13 4.13
CA TRP A 101 8.11 -15.38 2.99
C TRP A 101 9.38 -14.63 3.34
N ALA A 102 10.15 -14.27 2.31
CA ALA A 102 11.37 -13.50 2.48
C ALA A 102 11.06 -12.10 3.02
N THR A 103 11.71 -11.74 4.11
CA THR A 103 11.65 -10.42 4.77
C THR A 103 12.60 -9.41 4.12
N ASP A 104 12.49 -8.14 4.49
CA ASP A 104 13.44 -7.10 4.07
C ASP A 104 14.90 -7.48 4.37
N PRO A 105 15.29 -7.88 5.59
CA PRO A 105 16.66 -8.32 5.86
C PRO A 105 17.12 -9.51 5.00
N GLU A 106 16.22 -10.43 4.64
CA GLU A 106 16.54 -11.58 3.77
C GLU A 106 16.66 -11.20 2.30
N THR A 107 16.06 -10.08 1.90
CA THR A 107 16.07 -9.59 0.53
C THR A 107 17.24 -8.64 0.28
N PHE A 108 17.54 -7.75 1.24
CA PHE A 108 18.43 -6.61 1.04
C PHE A 108 19.71 -6.60 1.88
N ASP A 109 19.84 -7.45 2.91
CA ASP A 109 21.09 -7.49 3.68
C ASP A 109 22.16 -8.29 2.92
N PRO A 110 23.26 -7.65 2.45
CA PRO A 110 24.37 -8.37 1.84
C PRO A 110 25.19 -9.16 2.87
N ALA A 111 24.96 -8.95 4.18
CA ALA A 111 25.69 -9.66 5.21
C ALA A 111 25.40 -11.17 5.14
N PRO A 112 26.43 -12.01 5.17
CA PRO A 112 26.26 -13.44 5.30
C PRO A 112 25.46 -13.80 6.56
N GLN A 113 24.33 -14.50 6.42
CA GLN A 113 23.70 -15.12 7.59
C GLN A 113 24.57 -16.29 8.13
N ASP A 114 25.59 -16.74 7.40
CA ASP A 114 26.45 -17.90 7.73
C ASP A 114 27.96 -17.73 7.42
N GLY A 115 28.43 -16.52 7.13
CA GLY A 115 29.83 -16.25 6.74
C GLY A 115 30.16 -16.45 5.26
N LYS A 116 29.20 -16.79 4.39
CA LYS A 116 29.34 -16.74 2.92
C LYS A 116 28.66 -15.50 2.33
N ASN A 117 29.44 -14.70 1.62
CA ASN A 117 29.04 -13.44 0.98
C ASN A 117 28.23 -13.69 -0.30
N THR A 118 27.12 -14.40 -0.15
CA THR A 118 26.11 -14.63 -1.19
C THR A 118 24.78 -14.36 -0.54
N LEU A 119 23.94 -13.53 -1.16
CA LEU A 119 22.49 -13.55 -0.99
C LEU A 119 22.07 -15.02 -1.11
N ALA A 120 22.02 -15.74 0.02
CA ALA A 120 21.68 -17.15 0.00
C ALA A 120 20.23 -17.21 -0.47
N ALA A 121 19.97 -18.00 -1.51
CA ALA A 121 18.63 -18.12 -2.05
C ALA A 121 17.66 -18.48 -0.92
N PHE A 122 16.65 -17.63 -0.69
CA PHE A 122 15.63 -17.88 0.30
C PHE A 122 14.87 -19.17 -0.06
N ASN A 123 14.69 -20.05 0.92
CA ASN A 123 14.06 -21.35 0.70
C ASN A 123 12.54 -21.26 0.88
N PHE A 124 11.81 -20.91 -0.17
CA PHE A 124 10.34 -20.89 -0.16
C PHE A 124 9.72 -22.30 -0.03
N ASP A 125 10.46 -23.37 -0.35
CA ASP A 125 9.94 -24.75 -0.28
C ASP A 125 9.82 -25.26 1.16
N ALA A 126 10.56 -24.67 2.11
CA ALA A 126 10.46 -25.05 3.52
C ALA A 126 9.04 -24.80 4.07
N ARG A 127 8.37 -23.72 3.61
CA ARG A 127 7.07 -23.26 4.13
C ARG A 127 7.01 -23.26 5.67
N GLU A 128 8.12 -22.87 6.30
CA GLU A 128 8.22 -22.77 7.75
C GLU A 128 8.10 -21.29 8.15
N PRO A 129 7.21 -20.96 9.11
CA PRO A 129 7.15 -19.60 9.62
C PRO A 129 8.44 -19.28 10.36
N ARG A 130 8.95 -18.06 10.18
CA ARG A 130 10.10 -17.60 10.96
C ARG A 130 9.74 -17.48 12.45
N ASN A 131 10.70 -17.82 13.31
CA ASN A 131 10.57 -17.67 14.76
C ASN A 131 11.30 -16.44 15.32
N GLN A 132 11.97 -15.67 14.46
CA GLN A 132 12.63 -14.42 14.83
C GLN A 132 11.91 -13.24 14.17
N MET A 133 11.57 -12.22 14.95
CA MET A 133 11.06 -10.95 14.44
C MET A 133 12.17 -10.28 13.62
N ARG A 134 11.89 -9.95 12.35
CA ARG A 134 12.83 -9.31 11.42
C ARG A 134 12.27 -7.97 10.98
N PRO A 135 12.25 -6.96 11.86
CA PRO A 135 11.66 -5.68 11.53
C PRO A 135 12.45 -5.00 10.41
N SER A 136 11.74 -4.19 9.63
CA SER A 136 12.33 -3.26 8.67
C SER A 136 13.29 -2.32 9.42
N THR A 137 14.57 -2.38 9.09
CA THR A 137 15.65 -1.73 9.88
C THR A 137 15.88 -0.26 9.58
N GLU A 138 15.20 0.32 8.58
CA GLU A 138 15.33 1.73 8.25
C GLU A 138 14.13 2.49 8.79
N GLU A 139 14.38 3.21 9.88
CA GLU A 139 13.51 4.30 10.32
C GLU A 139 13.45 5.34 9.21
N LYS A 140 12.25 5.83 8.92
CA LYS A 140 12.06 6.93 7.98
C LYS A 140 12.73 8.16 8.62
N ASP A 141 13.99 8.43 8.29
CA ASP A 141 14.75 9.57 8.80
C ASP A 141 14.23 10.87 8.14
N PHE A 142 12.97 11.23 8.45
CA PHE A 142 12.29 12.45 7.99
C PHE A 142 12.92 13.72 8.55
N ALA A 143 13.84 13.60 9.51
CA ALA A 143 14.45 14.71 10.23
C ALA A 143 15.43 15.56 9.40
N ARG A 144 15.69 15.23 8.12
CA ARG A 144 16.70 15.92 7.30
C ARG A 144 16.17 16.86 6.20
N MET A 145 14.86 16.99 6.00
CA MET A 145 14.32 17.82 4.91
C MET A 145 13.68 19.15 5.33
N THR A 146 13.67 19.51 6.61
CA THR A 146 13.33 20.88 7.01
C THR A 146 14.49 21.83 6.71
N LEU A 147 14.38 22.56 5.60
CA LEU A 147 15.24 23.68 5.19
C LEU A 147 15.19 24.91 6.12
N SER A 148 14.74 24.77 7.36
CA SER A 148 14.80 25.84 8.36
C SER A 148 15.66 25.41 9.53
N GLU A 149 16.81 26.06 9.71
CA GLU A 149 17.71 25.89 10.84
C GLU A 149 17.07 26.23 12.21
N GLU A 150 15.85 26.81 12.22
CA GLU A 150 15.30 27.46 13.42
C GLU A 150 14.30 26.62 14.22
N GLU A 151 13.72 25.55 13.67
CA GLU A 151 12.77 24.70 14.41
C GLU A 151 12.95 23.23 13.96
N PRO A 152 13.78 22.42 14.65
CA PRO A 152 13.66 20.98 14.52
C PRO A 152 12.33 20.61 15.18
N THR A 153 11.27 20.47 14.38
CA THR A 153 10.10 19.70 14.81
C THR A 153 10.59 18.26 14.97
N HIS A 154 11.08 17.94 16.16
CA HIS A 154 11.37 16.58 16.56
C HIS A 154 10.05 15.79 16.42
N ILE A 155 9.94 15.00 15.36
CA ILE A 155 9.08 13.82 15.43
C ILE A 155 9.67 13.00 16.57
N SER A 156 8.87 12.77 17.61
CA SER A 156 9.32 12.07 18.81
C SER A 156 10.01 10.76 18.42
N THR A 157 11.31 10.67 18.69
CA THR A 157 12.08 9.44 18.69
C THR A 157 11.85 8.63 19.98
N GLU A 158 11.18 9.23 20.97
CA GLU A 158 10.70 8.53 22.15
C GLU A 158 9.39 7.82 21.76
N ASP A 159 9.59 6.60 21.25
CA ASP A 159 8.65 5.51 20.98
C ASP A 159 7.33 5.87 20.29
N PRO A 160 7.19 5.51 19.00
CA PRO A 160 5.87 5.26 18.47
C PRO A 160 5.83 3.93 17.73
N ASP A 161 6.03 2.78 18.37
CA ASP A 161 5.55 1.48 17.86
C ASP A 161 6.00 1.06 16.43
N GLY A 162 6.90 1.80 15.78
CA GLY A 162 7.29 1.64 14.38
C GLY A 162 8.40 0.60 14.19
N ALA A 163 9.04 0.19 15.28
CA ALA A 163 10.18 -0.73 15.26
C ALA A 163 9.80 -2.21 15.03
N ASN A 164 8.52 -2.54 14.85
CA ASN A 164 8.05 -3.93 14.68
C ASN A 164 7.21 -4.13 13.41
N GLU A 165 7.56 -3.41 12.34
CA GLU A 165 6.96 -3.62 11.02
C GLU A 165 7.81 -4.62 10.22
N GLU A 166 7.20 -5.67 9.68
CA GLU A 166 7.89 -6.63 8.83
C GLU A 166 7.39 -6.52 7.39
N VAL A 167 8.29 -6.25 6.46
CA VAL A 167 7.99 -6.24 5.02
C VAL A 167 8.41 -7.59 4.45
N ASN A 168 7.51 -8.22 3.71
CA ASN A 168 7.61 -9.58 3.22
C ASN A 168 7.29 -9.62 1.72
N ARG A 169 7.93 -10.53 0.99
CA ARG A 169 7.75 -10.70 -0.46
C ARG A 169 7.51 -12.14 -0.82
N ASN A 170 6.51 -12.38 -1.67
CA ASN A 170 6.33 -13.73 -2.21
C ASN A 170 7.48 -14.11 -3.15
N GLN A 171 7.56 -15.39 -3.50
CA GLN A 171 8.64 -15.93 -4.32
C GLN A 171 8.80 -15.20 -5.68
N ILE A 172 7.68 -14.86 -6.34
CA ILE A 172 7.69 -14.16 -7.63
C ILE A 172 8.42 -12.81 -7.51
N ALA A 173 8.09 -12.01 -6.49
CA ALA A 173 8.75 -10.74 -6.24
C ALA A 173 10.22 -10.94 -5.85
N TYR A 174 10.51 -11.85 -4.92
CA TYR A 174 11.88 -12.11 -4.46
C TYR A 174 12.80 -12.54 -5.61
N ASP A 175 12.39 -13.53 -6.41
CA ASP A 175 13.19 -14.08 -7.51
C ASP A 175 13.54 -13.01 -8.54
N TYR A 176 12.58 -12.12 -8.86
CA TYR A 176 12.82 -11.00 -9.77
C TYR A 176 13.88 -10.03 -9.22
N LEU A 177 13.83 -9.71 -7.93
CA LEU A 177 14.81 -8.79 -7.31
C LEU A 177 16.21 -9.37 -7.30
N ILE A 178 16.34 -10.64 -6.93
CA ILE A 178 17.64 -11.33 -6.96
C ILE A 178 18.17 -11.38 -8.40
N ALA A 179 17.34 -11.82 -9.36
CA ALA A 179 17.76 -12.02 -10.75
C ALA A 179 18.18 -10.73 -11.45
N ASN A 180 17.58 -9.59 -11.08
CA ASN A 180 17.87 -8.28 -11.67
C ASN A 180 18.87 -7.44 -10.86
N GLY A 181 19.44 -7.99 -9.78
CA GLY A 181 20.39 -7.27 -8.94
C GLY A 181 19.78 -6.08 -8.21
N LEU A 182 18.47 -6.06 -7.98
CA LEU A 182 17.74 -4.95 -7.37
C LEU A 182 17.81 -4.95 -5.83
N THR A 183 18.77 -5.68 -5.26
CA THR A 183 18.93 -5.86 -3.81
C THR A 183 19.94 -4.92 -3.17
N THR A 184 20.62 -4.09 -3.96
CA THR A 184 21.64 -3.13 -3.47
C THR A 184 21.57 -1.82 -4.26
N LYS A 185 22.06 -0.70 -3.71
CA LYS A 185 22.07 0.60 -4.42
C LYS A 185 22.87 0.52 -5.71
N ALA A 186 24.01 -0.16 -5.66
CA ALA A 186 24.89 -0.36 -6.81
C ALA A 186 24.21 -1.22 -7.89
N GLY A 187 23.50 -2.27 -7.50
CA GLY A 187 22.77 -3.12 -8.42
C GLY A 187 21.57 -2.42 -9.05
N VAL A 188 20.80 -1.64 -8.29
CA VAL A 188 19.76 -0.75 -8.82
C VAL A 188 20.33 0.27 -9.81
N ALA A 189 21.46 0.92 -9.46
CA ALA A 189 22.14 1.83 -10.37
C ALA A 189 22.55 1.14 -11.68
N THR A 190 23.11 -0.07 -11.57
CA THR A 190 23.51 -0.90 -12.72
C THR A 190 22.32 -1.29 -13.59
N PHE A 191 21.19 -1.66 -12.97
CA PHE A 191 19.96 -2.01 -13.68
C PHE A 191 19.49 -0.86 -14.59
N PHE A 192 19.47 0.36 -14.05
CA PHE A 192 19.08 1.58 -14.76
C PHE A 192 20.12 2.08 -15.80
N GLU A 193 21.29 1.44 -15.91
CA GLU A 193 22.18 1.67 -17.06
C GLU A 193 21.58 1.13 -18.37
N THR A 194 20.66 0.17 -18.29
CA THR A 194 20.05 -0.48 -19.47
C THR A 194 18.52 -0.50 -19.47
N HIS A 195 17.89 -0.08 -18.37
CA HIS A 195 16.43 0.01 -18.22
C HIS A 195 16.02 1.43 -17.85
N ASP A 196 14.77 1.79 -18.18
CA ASP A 196 14.18 3.10 -17.82
C ASP A 196 13.10 2.97 -16.73
N THR A 197 12.72 1.74 -16.36
CA THR A 197 11.78 1.40 -15.28
C THR A 197 12.08 0.01 -14.73
N VAL A 198 11.77 -0.22 -13.45
CA VAL A 198 11.52 -1.57 -12.92
C VAL A 198 10.14 -2.03 -13.40
N GLU A 199 9.98 -3.33 -13.68
CA GLU A 199 8.70 -3.95 -14.03
C GLU A 199 8.56 -5.24 -13.23
N MET A 200 7.85 -5.16 -12.09
CA MET A 200 7.61 -6.33 -11.27
C MET A 200 6.70 -7.32 -12.00
N PRO A 201 6.96 -8.63 -11.93
CA PRO A 201 6.10 -9.62 -12.58
C PRO A 201 4.68 -9.60 -12.03
N VAL A 202 3.70 -9.90 -12.89
CA VAL A 202 2.32 -10.14 -12.46
C VAL A 202 2.29 -11.26 -11.42
N GLY A 203 1.52 -11.06 -10.34
CA GLY A 203 1.49 -11.96 -9.20
C GLY A 203 2.54 -11.69 -8.13
N SER A 204 3.46 -10.74 -8.34
CA SER A 204 4.30 -10.22 -7.25
C SER A 204 3.44 -9.68 -6.12
N ILE A 205 3.75 -10.09 -4.89
CA ILE A 205 3.11 -9.58 -3.68
C ILE A 205 4.17 -9.00 -2.76
N GLU A 206 3.90 -7.79 -2.30
CA GLU A 206 4.59 -7.19 -1.16
C GLU A 206 3.59 -6.98 -0.03
N LEU A 207 4.01 -7.30 1.18
CA LEU A 207 3.18 -7.25 2.37
C LEU A 207 3.94 -6.57 3.49
N LYS A 208 3.30 -5.61 4.16
CA LYS A 208 3.86 -4.99 5.36
C LYS A 208 2.98 -5.28 6.55
N ALA A 209 3.46 -6.10 7.47
CA ALA A 209 2.76 -6.45 8.70
C ALA A 209 3.20 -5.53 9.85
N SER A 210 2.26 -5.16 10.71
CA SER A 210 2.55 -4.39 11.93
C SER A 210 2.32 -5.25 13.15
N TRP A 211 3.35 -5.35 13.97
CA TRP A 211 3.33 -6.06 15.23
C TRP A 211 3.48 -5.08 16.39
N LEU A 212 3.02 -5.50 17.56
CA LEU A 212 3.30 -4.81 18.82
C LEU A 212 3.67 -5.83 19.90
N GLN A 213 4.79 -5.60 20.58
CA GLN A 213 5.25 -6.49 21.63
C GLN A 213 4.26 -6.48 22.81
N VAL A 214 3.88 -7.66 23.26
CA VAL A 214 3.04 -7.85 24.44
C VAL A 214 3.90 -7.65 25.69
N THR A 215 3.52 -6.68 26.51
CA THR A 215 4.16 -6.38 27.81
C THR A 215 3.10 -6.11 28.87
N ASP A 216 3.49 -6.03 30.14
CA ASP A 216 2.56 -5.67 31.24
C ASP A 216 1.89 -4.30 31.02
N GLY A 217 2.58 -3.37 30.36
CA GLY A 217 2.06 -2.03 30.05
C GLY A 217 1.28 -1.93 28.75
N SER A 218 1.43 -2.91 27.85
CA SER A 218 0.76 -2.97 26.55
C SER A 218 0.33 -4.42 26.26
N PRO A 219 -0.74 -4.91 26.92
CA PRO A 219 -1.23 -6.26 26.69
C PRO A 219 -1.88 -6.38 25.30
N ALA A 220 -1.91 -7.59 24.75
CA ALA A 220 -2.70 -7.87 23.55
C ALA A 220 -4.19 -7.63 23.83
N PRO A 221 -4.92 -6.88 22.97
CA PRO A 221 -6.36 -6.75 23.09
C PRO A 221 -7.10 -8.08 22.96
N GLU A 222 -8.30 -8.17 23.51
CA GLU A 222 -9.17 -9.34 23.35
C GLU A 222 -9.45 -9.62 21.87
N GLY A 223 -9.23 -10.87 21.44
CA GLY A 223 -9.41 -11.32 20.06
C GLY A 223 -8.23 -11.05 19.14
N ALA A 224 -7.18 -10.36 19.61
CA ALA A 224 -5.96 -10.16 18.82
C ALA A 224 -5.21 -11.48 18.63
N LEU A 225 -4.61 -11.62 17.45
CA LEU A 225 -3.74 -12.74 17.12
C LEU A 225 -2.34 -12.47 17.67
N THR A 226 -1.79 -13.40 18.45
CA THR A 226 -0.47 -13.30 19.06
C THR A 226 0.48 -14.35 18.52
N PHE A 227 1.76 -14.02 18.38
CA PHE A 227 2.81 -14.94 17.96
C PHE A 227 4.06 -14.80 18.85
N PRO A 228 4.64 -15.90 19.36
CA PRO A 228 5.85 -15.86 20.17
C PRO A 228 7.09 -15.96 19.30
N PHE A 229 7.73 -14.82 19.08
CA PHE A 229 9.07 -14.77 18.50
C PHE A 229 10.13 -15.05 19.59
N GLN A 230 11.37 -15.37 19.20
CA GLN A 230 12.49 -15.59 20.13
C GLN A 230 12.80 -14.40 21.05
N GLY A 231 12.32 -13.19 20.72
CA GLY A 231 12.45 -11.96 21.52
C GLY A 231 11.24 -11.62 22.41
N GLY A 232 10.17 -12.42 22.38
CA GLY A 232 8.94 -12.20 23.14
C GLY A 232 7.70 -12.43 22.31
N THR A 233 6.54 -12.29 22.95
CA THR A 233 5.24 -12.40 22.28
C THR A 233 4.85 -11.05 21.68
N TYR A 234 4.33 -11.08 20.46
CA TYR A 234 3.82 -9.91 19.75
C TYR A 234 2.39 -10.17 19.33
N TRP A 235 1.57 -9.13 19.27
CA TRP A 235 0.24 -9.22 18.69
C TRP A 235 0.19 -8.50 17.35
N TRP A 236 -0.59 -9.05 16.43
CA TRP A 236 -0.69 -8.61 15.05
C TRP A 236 -1.76 -7.54 14.92
N ARG A 237 -1.33 -6.33 14.56
CA ARG A 237 -2.22 -5.15 14.47
C ARG A 237 -2.92 -5.03 13.13
N GLY A 238 -2.33 -5.61 12.09
CA GLY A 238 -2.81 -5.51 10.72
C GLY A 238 -1.68 -5.61 9.71
N LEU A 239 -2.02 -5.38 8.43
CA LEU A 239 -1.07 -5.38 7.34
C LEU A 239 -1.53 -4.51 6.15
N HIS A 240 -0.55 -4.09 5.35
CA HIS A 240 -0.77 -3.69 3.96
C HIS A 240 -0.48 -4.88 3.04
N ILE A 241 -1.30 -5.08 2.02
CA ILE A 241 -1.09 -6.07 0.96
C ILE A 241 -1.11 -5.34 -0.38
N MET A 242 -0.07 -5.56 -1.18
CA MET A 242 0.01 -5.12 -2.56
C MET A 242 0.19 -6.32 -3.47
N MET A 243 -0.53 -6.33 -4.59
CA MET A 243 -0.40 -7.37 -5.62
C MET A 243 -0.30 -6.73 -7.00
N LYS A 244 0.72 -7.11 -7.77
CA LYS A 244 0.86 -6.71 -9.18
C LYS A 244 -0.18 -7.49 -10.00
N MET A 245 -1.13 -6.79 -10.60
CA MET A 245 -2.27 -7.42 -11.28
C MET A 245 -2.09 -7.53 -12.79
N ARG A 246 -1.35 -6.58 -13.38
CA ARG A 246 -1.03 -6.55 -14.82
C ARG A 246 0.27 -5.77 -15.05
N PRO A 247 0.93 -5.93 -16.21
CA PRO A 247 2.13 -5.15 -16.55
C PRO A 247 1.86 -3.64 -16.58
N LEU A 248 2.89 -2.80 -16.45
CA LEU A 248 2.77 -1.38 -16.76
C LEU A 248 2.44 -1.16 -18.23
N ASP A 249 1.67 -0.11 -18.52
CA ASP A 249 1.62 0.42 -19.88
C ASP A 249 2.97 1.08 -20.21
N HIS A 250 3.72 0.49 -21.13
CA HIS A 250 5.04 0.98 -21.54
C HIS A 250 4.97 2.17 -22.51
N SER A 251 3.80 2.75 -22.78
CA SER A 251 3.70 3.99 -23.57
C SER A 251 4.55 5.12 -22.99
N SER A 252 4.72 5.15 -21.66
CA SER A 252 5.68 6.03 -20.98
C SER A 252 5.98 5.46 -19.58
N PRO A 253 7.26 5.11 -19.27
CA PRO A 253 7.63 4.59 -17.95
C PRO A 253 7.40 5.61 -16.82
N TYR A 254 7.28 6.90 -17.15
CA TYR A 254 7.06 7.97 -16.18
C TYR A 254 5.60 8.13 -15.78
N ASP A 255 4.68 7.52 -16.52
CA ASP A 255 3.25 7.68 -16.26
C ASP A 255 2.87 7.08 -14.90
N ILE A 256 3.63 6.13 -14.39
CA ILE A 256 3.39 5.49 -13.07
C ILE A 256 3.27 6.46 -11.89
N PHE A 257 3.89 7.64 -11.97
CA PHE A 257 3.84 8.65 -10.91
C PHE A 257 2.52 9.42 -10.83
N TYR A 258 1.68 9.35 -11.87
CA TYR A 258 0.46 10.14 -11.99
C TYR A 258 -0.67 9.44 -12.77
N SER A 259 -0.44 8.23 -13.26
CA SER A 259 -1.40 7.46 -14.03
C SER A 259 -2.55 7.00 -13.13
N GLU A 260 -3.77 7.19 -13.64
CA GLU A 260 -4.97 6.57 -13.06
C GLU A 260 -5.24 5.18 -13.68
N ASP A 261 -4.31 4.68 -14.50
CA ASP A 261 -4.33 3.31 -15.04
C ASP A 261 -3.55 2.38 -14.09
N PRO A 262 -4.24 1.62 -13.21
CA PRO A 262 -3.60 0.86 -12.15
C PRO A 262 -2.76 -0.31 -12.67
N SER A 263 -1.61 -0.60 -12.09
CA SER A 263 -0.93 -1.92 -12.28
C SER A 263 -0.85 -2.73 -10.99
N TRP A 264 -1.00 -2.06 -9.84
CA TRP A 264 -1.02 -2.67 -8.51
C TRP A 264 -2.39 -2.53 -7.85
N PHE A 265 -2.80 -3.60 -7.19
CA PHE A 265 -3.92 -3.60 -6.26
C PHE A 265 -3.41 -3.48 -4.83
N TRP A 266 -3.96 -2.55 -4.06
CA TRP A 266 -3.63 -2.35 -2.66
C TRP A 266 -4.85 -2.59 -1.77
N SER A 267 -4.63 -3.26 -0.64
CA SER A 267 -5.56 -3.27 0.49
C SER A 267 -4.84 -3.10 1.82
N THR A 268 -5.48 -2.44 2.77
CA THR A 268 -4.99 -2.30 4.15
C THR A 268 -5.94 -3.02 5.08
N PHE A 269 -5.49 -4.12 5.69
CA PHE A 269 -6.24 -4.85 6.71
C PHE A 269 -5.80 -4.43 8.10
N GLU A 270 -6.75 -4.28 9.00
CA GLU A 270 -6.48 -3.82 10.35
C GLU A 270 -7.37 -4.53 11.37
N PHE A 271 -6.80 -4.82 12.53
CA PHE A 271 -7.52 -5.42 13.64
C PHE A 271 -8.64 -4.48 14.09
N ASN A 272 -9.87 -5.01 14.15
CA ASN A 272 -11.08 -4.23 14.30
C ASN A 272 -11.13 -3.44 15.61
N ASN A 273 -10.47 -3.95 16.66
CA ASN A 273 -10.43 -3.29 17.98
C ASN A 273 -9.17 -2.44 18.18
N ASN A 274 -8.38 -2.17 17.14
CA ASN A 274 -7.33 -1.15 17.23
C ASN A 274 -7.95 0.22 17.61
N PRO A 275 -7.31 1.00 18.50
CA PRO A 275 -7.82 2.32 18.88
C PRO A 275 -7.95 3.27 17.68
N GLY A 276 -9.16 3.80 17.45
CA GLY A 276 -9.42 4.79 16.41
C GLY A 276 -9.72 4.24 15.01
N THR A 277 -9.60 2.93 14.80
CA THR A 277 -9.84 2.29 13.49
C THR A 277 -11.26 2.50 12.99
N GLN A 278 -12.26 2.40 13.87
CA GLN A 278 -13.66 2.66 13.50
C GLN A 278 -13.86 4.11 13.04
N HIS A 279 -13.29 5.08 13.77
CA HIS A 279 -13.36 6.50 13.40
C HIS A 279 -12.71 6.75 12.03
N VAL A 280 -11.52 6.18 11.79
CA VAL A 280 -10.83 6.29 10.50
C VAL A 280 -11.68 5.71 9.37
N ARG A 281 -12.23 4.50 9.55
CA ARG A 281 -13.08 3.84 8.55
C ARG A 281 -14.35 4.62 8.22
N ASP A 282 -14.97 5.25 9.23
CA ASP A 282 -16.25 5.94 9.06
C ASP A 282 -16.09 7.38 8.55
N ALA A 283 -15.03 8.08 8.98
CA ALA A 283 -14.86 9.50 8.74
C ALA A 283 -13.87 9.84 7.62
N LEU A 284 -12.88 8.98 7.37
CA LEU A 284 -11.72 9.35 6.55
C LEU A 284 -11.54 8.46 5.31
N ILE A 285 -11.80 7.14 5.41
CA ILE A 285 -11.56 6.24 4.28
C ILE A 285 -12.61 6.42 3.18
N THR A 286 -12.15 6.64 1.95
CA THR A 286 -13.02 6.90 0.79
C THR A 286 -13.25 5.68 -0.11
N GLN A 287 -12.52 4.58 0.10
CA GLN A 287 -12.50 3.41 -0.80
C GLN A 287 -12.80 2.11 -0.06
N ARG A 288 -13.88 2.10 0.74
CA ARG A 288 -14.32 0.94 1.54
C ARG A 288 -15.76 0.56 1.20
N ALA A 289 -16.03 -0.74 1.07
CA ALA A 289 -17.36 -1.33 0.94
C ALA A 289 -17.42 -2.67 1.69
N PRO A 290 -17.73 -2.63 3.00
CA PRO A 290 -17.76 -3.81 3.86
C PRO A 290 -18.56 -4.96 3.28
N LEU A 291 -17.96 -6.15 3.28
CA LEU A 291 -18.65 -7.37 2.89
C LEU A 291 -19.59 -7.86 4.00
N ASP A 292 -20.55 -8.69 3.59
CA ASP A 292 -21.37 -9.45 4.53
C ASP A 292 -20.50 -10.45 5.31
N PRO A 293 -20.64 -10.55 6.65
CA PRO A 293 -19.88 -11.51 7.46
C PRO A 293 -19.99 -12.96 6.97
N ALA A 294 -21.14 -13.39 6.45
CA ALA A 294 -21.31 -14.75 5.92
C ALA A 294 -20.50 -14.98 4.63
N LEU A 295 -20.22 -13.93 3.85
CA LEU A 295 -19.31 -14.02 2.71
C LEU A 295 -17.85 -14.14 3.19
N ILE A 296 -17.46 -13.36 4.20
CA ILE A 296 -16.11 -13.44 4.79
C ILE A 296 -15.88 -14.84 5.37
N GLU A 297 -16.84 -15.35 6.15
CA GLU A 297 -16.80 -16.70 6.72
C GLU A 297 -16.59 -17.75 5.61
N ARG A 298 -17.36 -17.71 4.53
CA ARG A 298 -17.18 -18.63 3.39
C ARG A 298 -15.78 -18.56 2.78
N LEU A 299 -15.23 -17.36 2.56
CA LEU A 299 -13.88 -17.20 2.00
C LEU A 299 -12.79 -17.78 2.92
N LEU A 300 -12.94 -17.61 4.24
CA LEU A 300 -12.05 -18.20 5.22
C LEU A 300 -12.24 -19.72 5.34
N THR A 301 -13.47 -20.22 5.27
CA THR A 301 -13.77 -21.66 5.24
C THR A 301 -13.15 -22.33 4.00
N ASP A 302 -13.22 -21.70 2.83
CA ASP A 302 -12.59 -22.20 1.59
C ASP A 302 -11.07 -22.38 1.76
N MET A 303 -10.42 -21.51 2.55
CA MET A 303 -9.01 -21.58 2.91
C MET A 303 -8.72 -22.35 4.21
N LYS A 304 -9.76 -22.93 4.83
CA LYS A 304 -9.68 -23.67 6.10
C LYS A 304 -9.09 -22.85 7.25
N SER A 305 -9.41 -21.57 7.29
CA SER A 305 -8.94 -20.60 8.29
C SER A 305 -10.06 -19.91 9.07
N GLU A 306 -11.30 -20.36 8.89
CA GLU A 306 -12.47 -19.99 9.70
C GLU A 306 -12.20 -20.25 11.20
N GLY A 307 -12.60 -19.30 12.04
CA GLY A 307 -12.49 -19.38 13.49
C GLY A 307 -11.08 -19.21 14.03
N PHE A 308 -10.08 -18.99 13.16
CA PHE A 308 -8.71 -18.76 13.57
C PHE A 308 -8.52 -17.40 14.26
N GLY A 309 -9.44 -16.44 14.02
CA GLY A 309 -9.38 -15.06 14.51
C GLY A 309 -9.15 -14.03 13.41
N PHE A 310 -9.03 -14.46 12.15
CA PHE A 310 -8.92 -13.56 11.01
C PHE A 310 -10.18 -12.72 10.78
N GLU A 311 -11.33 -13.15 11.30
CA GLU A 311 -12.60 -12.42 11.33
C GLU A 311 -12.49 -11.11 12.14
N ASN A 312 -11.50 -11.03 13.03
CA ASN A 312 -11.22 -9.83 13.81
C ASN A 312 -10.37 -8.80 13.04
N LEU A 313 -9.95 -9.11 11.82
CA LEU A 313 -9.34 -8.16 10.89
C LEU A 313 -10.39 -7.73 9.86
N ALA A 314 -10.27 -6.52 9.33
CA ALA A 314 -11.04 -6.11 8.17
C ALA A 314 -10.25 -5.11 7.33
N PRO A 315 -10.53 -5.03 6.02
CA PRO A 315 -9.95 -3.99 5.21
C PRO A 315 -10.48 -2.62 5.67
N ASN A 316 -9.56 -1.69 5.87
CA ASN A 316 -9.87 -0.27 5.96
C ASN A 316 -10.38 0.23 4.61
N GLY A 317 -9.87 -0.32 3.51
CA GLY A 317 -10.30 -0.03 2.15
C GLY A 317 -9.30 -0.57 1.12
N THR A 318 -9.56 -0.27 -0.15
CA THR A 318 -8.68 -0.64 -1.28
C THR A 318 -8.16 0.61 -1.99
N GLN A 319 -7.02 0.51 -2.65
CA GLN A 319 -6.49 1.58 -3.48
C GLN A 319 -5.90 1.01 -4.77
N ILE A 320 -6.28 1.59 -5.89
CA ILE A 320 -5.77 1.25 -7.22
C ILE A 320 -5.29 2.51 -7.97
N ARG A 321 -5.67 3.68 -7.46
CA ARG A 321 -5.56 4.97 -8.15
C ARG A 321 -5.15 6.05 -7.16
N PHE A 322 -4.68 7.18 -7.68
CA PHE A 322 -4.38 8.35 -6.87
C PHE A 322 -5.66 9.09 -6.48
N THR A 323 -6.66 9.07 -7.36
CA THR A 323 -7.93 9.76 -7.15
C THR A 323 -9.15 8.82 -7.20
N VAL A 324 -10.17 9.18 -6.42
CA VAL A 324 -11.47 8.49 -6.37
C VAL A 324 -12.05 8.49 -7.78
N ASP A 325 -12.29 7.29 -8.31
CA ASP A 325 -12.82 7.04 -9.66
C ASP A 325 -12.02 7.74 -10.78
N GLY A 326 -10.75 8.09 -10.54
CA GLY A 326 -9.93 8.87 -11.47
C GLY A 326 -10.34 10.35 -11.59
N ARG A 327 -11.03 10.91 -10.58
CA ARG A 327 -11.66 12.24 -10.64
C ARG A 327 -11.19 13.20 -9.56
N GLY A 328 -9.88 13.46 -9.48
CA GLY A 328 -9.29 14.63 -8.79
C GLY A 328 -9.42 14.67 -7.26
N GLU A 329 -10.41 14.02 -6.66
CA GLU A 329 -10.51 13.80 -5.23
C GLU A 329 -9.52 12.72 -4.82
N PRO A 330 -8.59 12.95 -3.88
CA PRO A 330 -7.59 11.95 -3.52
C PRO A 330 -8.24 10.73 -2.87
N VAL A 331 -7.74 9.54 -3.20
CA VAL A 331 -8.03 8.35 -2.39
C VAL A 331 -7.41 8.51 -1.02
N ILE A 332 -8.16 8.19 0.03
CA ILE A 332 -7.68 8.17 1.41
C ILE A 332 -7.72 6.73 1.89
N LEU A 333 -6.55 6.18 2.19
CA LEU A 333 -6.35 4.84 2.73
C LEU A 333 -5.14 4.88 3.67
N GLY A 334 -5.20 4.14 4.78
CA GLY A 334 -4.09 4.01 5.72
C GLY A 334 -4.39 3.05 6.86
N HIS A 335 -3.36 2.69 7.62
CA HIS A 335 -3.44 1.88 8.83
C HIS A 335 -3.16 2.78 10.04
N THR A 336 -3.99 2.69 11.09
CA THR A 336 -3.93 3.67 12.20
C THR A 336 -2.61 3.64 12.97
N ASN A 337 -1.88 2.52 12.90
CA ASN A 337 -0.59 2.32 13.58
C ASN A 337 0.64 2.16 12.66
N MET A 338 0.50 2.22 11.32
CA MET A 338 1.67 2.16 10.38
C MET A 338 1.92 3.49 9.67
N GLU A 339 0.91 4.37 9.64
CA GLU A 339 0.94 5.63 8.92
C GLU A 339 1.17 6.80 9.90
N ASP A 340 2.26 6.68 10.68
CA ASP A 340 2.71 7.65 11.67
C ASP A 340 2.98 9.06 11.11
N PHE A 341 2.99 9.22 9.79
CA PHE A 341 3.13 10.48 9.08
C PHE A 341 1.81 11.01 8.52
N ALA A 342 0.73 10.24 8.57
CA ALA A 342 -0.49 10.57 7.83
C ALA A 342 -1.53 11.36 8.65
N GLY A 343 -1.45 11.38 9.98
CA GLY A 343 -2.42 12.09 10.83
C GLY A 343 -1.98 13.50 11.25
N LYS A 344 -2.83 14.52 11.03
CA LYS A 344 -2.56 15.90 11.47
C LYS A 344 -2.79 16.12 12.97
N TRP A 345 -1.91 16.91 13.61
CA TRP A 345 -1.91 17.38 15.01
C TRP A 345 -1.58 16.38 16.13
N ASN A 346 -1.63 15.07 15.91
CA ASN A 346 -1.09 14.06 16.83
C ASN A 346 -1.01 12.67 16.16
N THR A 347 0.18 12.23 15.76
CA THR A 347 0.39 10.98 15.02
C THR A 347 0.26 9.73 15.90
N ALA A 348 0.32 9.87 17.23
CA ALA A 348 0.19 8.77 18.17
C ALA A 348 -1.27 8.47 18.60
N GLN A 349 -2.25 9.25 18.14
CA GLN A 349 -3.65 9.14 18.58
C GLN A 349 -4.65 9.21 17.42
N PRO A 350 -4.87 8.08 16.71
CA PRO A 350 -5.71 8.03 15.50
C PRO A 350 -7.16 8.49 15.69
N TYR A 351 -7.71 8.32 16.89
CA TYR A 351 -9.07 8.79 17.21
C TYR A 351 -9.23 10.32 17.14
N ASN A 352 -8.13 11.08 17.19
CA ASN A 352 -8.13 12.54 17.06
C ASN A 352 -7.89 13.01 15.61
N TRP A 353 -7.61 12.10 14.68
CA TRP A 353 -7.31 12.47 13.30
C TRP A 353 -8.54 13.05 12.61
N VAL A 354 -8.35 14.18 11.93
CA VAL A 354 -9.41 14.88 11.17
C VAL A 354 -9.20 14.82 9.66
N ALA A 355 -8.02 14.35 9.22
CA ALA A 355 -7.65 14.16 7.83
C ALA A 355 -6.45 13.20 7.74
N PHE A 356 -6.32 12.53 6.59
CA PHE A 356 -5.05 11.95 6.16
C PHE A 356 -4.28 12.98 5.32
N GLU A 357 -2.97 12.99 5.49
CA GLU A 357 -2.07 13.76 4.65
C GLU A 357 -1.70 12.91 3.41
N ALA A 358 -1.19 11.70 3.57
CA ALA A 358 -0.87 10.84 2.43
C ALA A 358 -1.91 9.76 2.12
N SER A 359 -1.89 9.28 0.87
CA SER A 359 -2.40 7.96 0.51
C SER A 359 -1.23 6.98 0.35
N CYS A 360 -1.47 5.69 0.57
CA CYS A 360 -0.44 4.67 0.44
C CYS A 360 0.17 4.65 -0.99
N HIS A 361 -0.64 4.69 -2.06
CA HIS A 361 -0.09 4.82 -3.43
C HIS A 361 0.70 6.11 -3.62
N GLY A 362 0.28 7.22 -3.03
CA GLY A 362 1.02 8.49 -3.08
C GLY A 362 2.42 8.34 -2.51
N CYS A 363 2.55 7.73 -1.33
CA CYS A 363 3.86 7.44 -0.75
C CYS A 363 4.67 6.44 -1.56
N HIS A 364 4.05 5.39 -2.10
CA HIS A 364 4.74 4.35 -2.84
C HIS A 364 5.17 4.75 -4.24
N ALA A 365 4.41 5.60 -4.90
CA ALA A 365 4.82 6.22 -6.16
C ALA A 365 6.11 7.03 -5.97
N THR A 366 6.39 7.53 -4.77
CA THR A 366 7.66 8.21 -4.46
C THR A 366 8.82 7.24 -4.15
N ALA A 367 8.63 5.92 -4.18
CA ALA A 367 9.76 5.00 -4.22
C ALA A 367 10.38 5.05 -5.63
N SER A 368 11.49 5.77 -5.77
CA SER A 368 12.14 5.95 -7.06
C SER A 368 13.65 6.11 -6.94
N TYR A 369 14.35 5.77 -8.01
CA TYR A 369 15.79 5.89 -8.12
C TYR A 369 16.18 7.20 -8.79
N ARG A 370 17.06 7.96 -8.15
CA ARG A 370 17.72 9.11 -8.80
C ARG A 370 19.02 8.64 -9.46
N PRO A 371 19.12 8.57 -10.79
CA PRO A 371 20.42 8.42 -11.43
C PRO A 371 21.32 9.59 -11.02
N ASN A 372 22.62 9.32 -10.85
CA ASN A 372 23.61 10.37 -10.64
C ASN A 372 23.39 11.48 -11.71
N PRO A 373 23.37 12.79 -11.36
CA PRO A 373 23.17 13.85 -12.34
C PRO A 373 24.13 13.82 -13.55
N GLU A 374 25.29 13.16 -13.43
CA GLU A 374 26.20 12.89 -14.57
C GLU A 374 25.73 11.72 -15.46
N PHE A 375 24.98 10.77 -14.90
CA PHE A 375 24.42 9.61 -15.58
C PHE A 375 23.08 9.96 -16.24
N LYS A 376 23.12 10.02 -17.57
CA LYS A 376 21.97 10.10 -18.49
C LYS A 376 21.07 11.32 -18.28
N ARG A 377 21.43 12.41 -18.97
CA ARG A 377 20.43 13.36 -19.50
C ARG A 377 19.38 12.54 -20.25
N ASN A 378 18.12 12.57 -19.84
CA ASN A 378 17.04 12.08 -20.69
C ASN A 378 16.98 13.01 -21.94
N PRO A 379 17.32 12.54 -23.14
CA PRO A 379 17.34 13.38 -24.34
C PRO A 379 15.93 13.80 -24.79
N ALA A 380 14.87 13.17 -24.27
CA ALA A 380 13.48 13.57 -24.50
C ALA A 380 13.11 14.85 -23.75
N ILE A 381 13.83 15.19 -22.67
CA ILE A 381 13.66 16.45 -21.93
C ILE A 381 14.63 17.48 -22.52
N LYS A 382 14.25 18.07 -23.66
CA LYS A 382 14.97 19.23 -24.22
C LYS A 382 14.58 20.48 -23.45
N ASN A 383 15.30 20.78 -22.37
CA ASN A 383 15.08 22.02 -21.62
C ASN A 383 15.75 23.23 -22.34
N PRO A 384 15.00 24.29 -22.69
CA PRO A 384 15.53 25.52 -23.29
C PRO A 384 16.14 26.52 -22.28
N CYS A 385 16.01 26.30 -20.97
CA CYS A 385 16.55 27.14 -19.89
C CYS A 385 17.85 26.55 -19.33
N LYS A 386 18.93 26.67 -20.09
CA LYS A 386 20.06 25.73 -20.05
C LYS A 386 21.12 25.88 -18.94
N ASP A 387 21.01 26.81 -18.01
CA ASP A 387 22.18 27.20 -17.20
C ASP A 387 22.08 27.03 -15.66
N ASP A 388 20.96 26.54 -15.11
CA ASP A 388 20.82 26.44 -13.64
C ASP A 388 20.28 25.09 -13.09
N TRP A 389 20.13 24.05 -13.91
CA TRP A 389 19.66 22.75 -13.40
C TRP A 389 20.66 22.05 -12.45
N GLU A 390 21.95 22.37 -12.54
CA GLU A 390 22.97 21.95 -11.55
C GLU A 390 22.74 22.60 -10.16
N LYS A 391 21.97 23.70 -10.11
CA LYS A 391 21.58 24.40 -8.88
C LYS A 391 20.11 24.27 -8.54
N ALA A 392 19.29 23.69 -9.42
CA ALA A 392 17.88 23.50 -9.16
C ALA A 392 17.76 22.58 -7.93
N PRO A 393 17.09 23.03 -6.86
CA PRO A 393 16.87 22.18 -5.70
C PRO A 393 16.16 20.92 -6.20
N VAL A 394 16.76 19.78 -5.87
CA VAL A 394 16.26 18.46 -6.23
C VAL A 394 14.85 18.35 -5.66
N PHE A 395 13.85 18.51 -6.52
CA PHE A 395 12.47 18.39 -6.09
C PHE A 395 12.10 16.91 -6.14
N PHE A 396 12.47 16.20 -5.07
CA PHE A 396 11.71 15.04 -4.68
C PHE A 396 10.65 15.55 -3.72
N PRO A 397 9.36 15.58 -4.08
CA PRO A 397 8.35 15.83 -3.09
C PRO A 397 8.30 14.59 -2.19
N PHE A 398 9.19 14.51 -1.21
CA PHE A 398 8.76 14.15 0.14
C PHE A 398 7.98 15.32 0.72
N SER A 399 7.00 15.84 -0.01
CA SER A 399 5.78 16.19 0.68
C SER A 399 5.12 14.82 0.88
N VAL A 400 5.17 14.29 2.10
CA VAL A 400 3.93 13.77 2.69
C VAL A 400 2.85 14.69 2.13
N PRO A 401 1.92 14.26 1.27
CA PRO A 401 1.01 15.21 0.63
C PRO A 401 0.26 15.94 1.75
N VAL A 402 0.75 17.07 2.25
CA VAL A 402 0.12 17.73 3.38
C VAL A 402 -1.07 18.45 2.77
N GLY A 403 -2.19 17.73 2.71
CA GLY A 403 -3.37 18.11 1.97
C GLY A 403 -3.39 17.57 0.54
N LYS A 404 -4.63 17.51 0.02
CA LYS A 404 -5.02 17.19 -1.37
C LYS A 404 -3.86 17.31 -2.35
N LEU A 405 -3.62 16.26 -3.16
CA LEU A 405 -2.79 16.35 -4.37
C LEU A 405 -3.04 17.71 -5.03
N HIS A 406 -2.08 18.62 -4.88
CA HIS A 406 -2.26 20.00 -5.25
C HIS A 406 -2.45 20.03 -6.77
N PRO A 407 -3.44 20.75 -7.33
CA PRO A 407 -3.59 20.89 -8.79
C PRO A 407 -2.30 21.35 -9.49
N GLY A 408 -1.37 21.92 -8.73
CA GLY A 408 -0.03 22.29 -9.16
C GLY A 408 0.95 21.16 -9.47
N TYR A 409 0.65 19.89 -9.22
CA TYR A 409 1.44 18.77 -9.76
C TYR A 409 1.39 18.69 -11.30
N ASN A 410 0.49 19.46 -11.93
CA ASN A 410 0.43 19.69 -13.37
C ASN A 410 0.44 21.18 -13.74
N MET A 411 0.81 22.09 -12.82
CA MET A 411 0.89 23.51 -13.14
C MET A 411 2.23 23.84 -13.78
N GLN A 412 2.13 24.63 -14.83
CA GLN A 412 3.26 25.32 -15.43
C GLN A 412 3.87 26.29 -14.41
N ASP A 413 5.18 26.19 -14.21
CA ASP A 413 5.97 27.12 -13.41
C ASP A 413 6.10 28.49 -14.12
N ALA A 414 6.87 29.40 -13.54
CA ALA A 414 7.11 30.72 -14.13
C ALA A 414 7.78 30.67 -15.52
N CYS A 415 8.33 29.52 -15.91
CA CYS A 415 8.94 29.24 -17.21
C CYS A 415 7.97 28.53 -18.18
N SER A 416 6.70 28.35 -17.79
CA SER A 416 5.71 27.55 -18.52
C SER A 416 6.01 26.03 -18.53
N GLU A 417 6.87 25.53 -17.64
CA GLU A 417 7.20 24.11 -17.51
C GLU A 417 6.36 23.44 -16.43
N VAL A 418 5.76 22.30 -16.73
CA VAL A 418 5.06 21.50 -15.72
C VAL A 418 6.09 20.68 -14.96
N ALA A 419 6.23 20.92 -13.65
CA ALA A 419 7.04 20.07 -12.78
C ALA A 419 6.24 18.81 -12.41
N TYR A 420 6.60 17.67 -13.00
CA TYR A 420 5.92 16.40 -12.75
C TYR A 420 6.53 15.66 -11.55
N LEU A 421 5.70 14.91 -10.82
CA LEU A 421 6.17 13.86 -9.92
C LEU A 421 7.12 12.92 -10.68
N GLY A 422 8.33 12.72 -10.15
CA GLY A 422 9.34 11.85 -10.76
C GLY A 422 10.30 12.51 -11.76
N GLN A 423 10.28 13.84 -11.95
CA GLN A 423 11.25 14.50 -12.83
C GLN A 423 12.70 14.27 -12.37
N GLY A 424 13.47 13.54 -13.16
CA GLY A 424 14.85 13.15 -12.82
C GLY A 424 14.96 11.88 -11.97
N PHE A 425 13.86 11.14 -11.82
CA PHE A 425 13.80 9.87 -11.10
C PHE A 425 13.26 8.76 -12.00
N MET A 426 13.67 7.53 -11.71
CA MET A 426 13.25 6.32 -12.39
C MET A 426 12.39 5.50 -11.42
N PRO A 427 11.19 5.06 -11.82
CA PRO A 427 10.27 4.40 -10.92
C PRO A 427 10.72 2.98 -10.57
N LEU A 428 10.44 2.59 -9.33
CA LEU A 428 10.68 1.24 -8.82
C LEU A 428 9.40 0.39 -8.81
N ASP A 429 8.40 0.73 -9.63
CA ASP A 429 7.14 -0.02 -9.74
C ASP A 429 6.42 -0.24 -8.38
N PHE A 430 6.23 0.85 -7.62
CA PHE A 430 5.56 0.88 -6.30
C PHE A 430 6.20 0.05 -5.17
N MET A 431 7.35 -0.56 -5.39
CA MET A 431 8.04 -1.38 -4.39
C MET A 431 8.31 -0.67 -3.05
N TRP A 432 7.86 -1.29 -1.95
CA TRP A 432 8.23 -0.94 -0.57
C TRP A 432 9.76 -1.04 -0.45
N PRO A 433 10.40 -0.03 0.16
CA PRO A 433 11.39 0.78 -0.50
C PRO A 433 12.75 0.09 -0.47
N ILE A 434 13.09 -0.50 -1.62
CA ILE A 434 14.49 -0.69 -2.06
C ILE A 434 15.29 0.60 -1.81
N ALA A 435 14.67 1.78 -2.03
CA ALA A 435 15.31 3.08 -1.90
C ALA A 435 15.75 3.44 -0.46
N PHE A 436 15.07 2.89 0.56
CA PHE A 436 15.50 3.03 1.96
C PHE A 436 16.49 1.90 2.26
N GLN A 437 16.09 0.63 2.18
CA GLN A 437 16.85 -0.50 2.74
C GLN A 437 18.18 -0.87 2.06
N THR A 438 18.42 -0.45 0.81
CA THR A 438 19.69 -0.75 0.17
C THR A 438 20.80 0.08 0.84
N LYS A 439 21.97 -0.49 1.13
CA LYS A 439 23.13 0.23 1.70
C LYS A 439 24.05 0.78 0.60
#